data_AF-A0A2I3HXU0-F1
#
_entry.id   AF-A0A2I3HXU0-F1
#
_cell.length_a   1.000
_cell.length_b   1.000
_cell.length_c   1.000
_cell.angle_alpha   90.00
_cell.angle_beta   90.00
_cell.angle_gamma   90.00
#
_symmetry.space_group_name_H-M   'P 1'
#
loop_
_entity.id
_entity.type
_entity.pdbx_description
1 polymer ?
#
loop_
_entity_poly.entity_id
_entity_poly.type
_entity_poly.pdbx_seq_one_letter_code
_entity_poly.pdbx_strand_id
1 'polypeptide(L)'
;MGCCYSSENEDSDQDREERKLLLDPSSPPTKALNGAEPNYHSLPSTRTDEQALLSSILAKTAWVRAPLSILKARIEGASTRLAVLSSSLTHWKKLPPLPSLTSQPHQVLASEPIPFSDLHPSPAPAHPSHTAQ
;
A
#
# COMPACT_ATOMS: atom_id res chain seq x y z
N MET A 1 11.49 20.82 -44.98
CA MET A 1 12.71 20.58 -45.79
C MET A 1 13.89 20.89 -44.89
N GLY A 2 14.85 20.03 -44.58
CA GLY A 2 15.10 18.63 -44.88
C GLY A 2 16.06 18.11 -43.80
N CYS A 3 16.01 16.80 -43.57
CA CYS A 3 16.82 16.08 -42.60
C CYS A 3 18.32 16.13 -42.98
N CYS A 4 19.20 16.27 -42.00
CA CYS A 4 20.61 15.92 -42.14
C CYS A 4 20.87 14.66 -41.32
N TYR A 5 21.02 13.53 -42.02
CA TYR A 5 21.44 12.24 -41.48
C TYR A 5 22.58 11.74 -42.37
N SER A 6 23.77 11.58 -41.79
CA SER A 6 24.85 10.75 -42.33
C SER A 6 25.84 10.45 -41.21
N SER A 7 25.91 9.19 -40.79
CA SER A 7 27.17 8.57 -40.42
C SER A 7 27.07 7.10 -40.83
N GLU A 8 27.83 6.80 -41.86
CA GLU A 8 28.31 5.48 -42.23
C GLU A 8 28.98 4.80 -41.03
N ASN A 9 28.66 3.52 -40.81
CA ASN A 9 29.59 2.58 -40.19
C ASN A 9 29.17 1.17 -40.63
N GLU A 10 29.75 0.68 -41.72
CA GLU A 10 29.88 -0.76 -41.93
C GLU A 10 30.91 -1.29 -40.93
N ASP A 11 30.48 -2.17 -40.03
CA ASP A 11 31.38 -3.12 -39.37
C ASP A 11 30.66 -4.46 -39.15
N SER A 12 30.99 -5.41 -40.02
CA SER A 12 31.22 -6.83 -39.77
C SER A 12 30.19 -7.68 -39.01
N ASP A 13 29.53 -8.57 -39.78
CA ASP A 13 29.39 -10.01 -39.51
C ASP A 13 29.32 -10.50 -38.05
N GLN A 14 28.16 -10.41 -37.39
CA GLN A 14 27.87 -11.30 -36.27
C GLN A 14 26.38 -11.43 -35.88
N ASP A 15 25.52 -11.93 -36.75
CA ASP A 15 24.31 -12.64 -36.26
C ASP A 15 23.78 -13.64 -37.29
N ARG A 16 24.60 -14.66 -37.54
CA ARG A 16 24.26 -15.85 -38.35
C ARG A 16 23.30 -16.80 -37.60
N GLU A 17 22.52 -16.32 -36.63
CA GLU A 17 21.64 -17.16 -35.79
C GLU A 17 20.15 -16.79 -35.81
N GLU A 18 19.74 -15.79 -36.60
CA GLU A 18 18.32 -15.45 -36.82
C GLU A 18 17.52 -16.48 -37.66
N ARG A 19 18.06 -17.68 -37.90
CA ARG A 19 17.39 -18.73 -38.67
C ARG A 19 17.23 -19.97 -37.80
N LYS A 20 15.95 -20.26 -37.45
CA LYS A 20 15.42 -21.46 -36.76
C LYS A 20 15.15 -21.13 -35.27
N LEU A 21 13.92 -20.87 -34.83
CA LEU A 21 12.84 -21.85 -34.79
C LEU A 21 11.48 -21.14 -34.78
N LEU A 22 10.82 -21.32 -35.92
CA LEU A 22 9.40 -21.24 -36.22
C LEU A 22 8.49 -21.53 -35.01
N LEU A 23 7.60 -20.56 -34.72
CA LEU A 23 6.41 -20.72 -33.89
C LEU A 23 5.53 -21.85 -34.44
N ASP A 24 5.26 -22.89 -33.65
CA ASP A 24 4.10 -23.75 -33.90
C ASP A 24 3.43 -24.17 -32.58
N PRO A 25 2.28 -23.56 -32.21
CA PRO A 25 1.46 -24.01 -31.10
C PRO A 25 0.46 -25.06 -31.61
N SER A 26 0.90 -26.32 -31.76
CA SER A 26 0.03 -27.41 -32.22
C SER A 26 -0.18 -28.47 -31.13
N SER A 27 -1.33 -28.36 -30.46
CA SER A 27 -2.14 -29.32 -29.66
C SER A 27 -1.51 -30.56 -28.97
N PRO A 28 -1.91 -30.90 -27.73
CA PRO A 28 -1.57 -32.19 -27.11
C PRO A 28 -2.37 -33.36 -27.75
N PRO A 29 -1.76 -34.55 -27.92
CA PRO A 29 -2.41 -35.66 -28.60
C PRO A 29 -3.46 -36.33 -27.71
N THR A 30 -4.72 -36.26 -28.14
CA THR A 30 -5.83 -37.05 -27.61
C THR A 30 -5.82 -38.47 -28.16
N LYS A 31 -5.70 -39.46 -27.27
CA LYS A 31 -6.14 -40.87 -27.48
C LYS A 31 -5.94 -41.66 -26.18
N ALA A 32 -7.06 -41.88 -25.48
CA ALA A 32 -7.18 -42.73 -24.29
C ALA A 32 -7.23 -44.21 -24.67
N LEU A 33 -6.66 -45.11 -23.85
CA LEU A 33 -7.26 -46.42 -23.55
C LEU A 33 -6.56 -47.07 -22.34
N ASN A 34 -7.40 -47.60 -21.42
CA ASN A 34 -7.12 -48.44 -20.25
C ASN A 34 -6.97 -47.73 -18.88
N GLY A 35 -8.10 -47.55 -18.20
CA GLY A 35 -8.41 -48.40 -17.05
C GLY A 35 -7.76 -48.09 -15.70
N ALA A 36 -7.98 -46.90 -15.16
CA ALA A 36 -8.13 -46.69 -13.71
C ALA A 36 -8.92 -45.39 -13.51
N GLU A 37 -10.11 -45.50 -12.94
CA GLU A 37 -10.96 -44.37 -12.52
C GLU A 37 -10.16 -43.42 -11.60
N PRO A 38 -9.87 -42.16 -11.97
CA PRO A 38 -9.48 -41.18 -10.97
C PRO A 38 -10.75 -40.71 -10.26
N ASN A 39 -11.06 -41.44 -9.20
CA ASN A 39 -11.99 -41.17 -8.12
C ASN A 39 -12.60 -39.75 -8.09
N TYR A 40 -13.92 -39.72 -8.28
CA TYR A 40 -14.86 -38.60 -8.22
C TYR A 40 -14.87 -37.80 -6.90
N HIS A 41 -13.85 -37.00 -6.55
CA HIS A 41 -14.02 -35.90 -5.58
C HIS A 41 -13.02 -34.75 -5.79
N SER A 42 -13.06 -34.08 -6.94
CA SER A 42 -12.46 -32.75 -7.06
C SER A 42 -13.57 -31.71 -7.07
N LEU A 43 -14.06 -31.35 -5.89
CA LEU A 43 -14.93 -30.20 -5.72
C LEU A 43 -14.14 -28.94 -6.17
N PRO A 44 -14.62 -28.17 -7.15
CA PRO A 44 -13.95 -26.94 -7.59
C PRO A 44 -14.03 -25.79 -6.56
N SER A 45 -14.65 -26.03 -5.39
CA SER A 45 -14.98 -24.99 -4.42
C SER A 45 -13.84 -24.58 -3.48
N THR A 46 -12.82 -25.42 -3.27
CA THR A 46 -11.69 -25.12 -2.38
C THR A 46 -10.36 -24.92 -3.12
N ARG A 47 -10.23 -25.49 -4.33
CA ARG A 47 -9.01 -25.38 -5.15
C ARG A 47 -8.66 -23.93 -5.51
N THR A 48 -9.66 -23.09 -5.77
CA THR A 48 -9.44 -21.69 -6.12
C THR A 48 -8.94 -20.87 -4.95
N ASP A 49 -9.36 -21.19 -3.72
CA ASP A 49 -8.89 -20.54 -2.50
C ASP A 49 -7.45 -20.94 -2.18
N GLU A 50 -7.11 -22.22 -2.30
CA GLU A 50 -5.72 -22.70 -2.17
C GLU A 50 -4.81 -22.07 -3.22
N GLN A 51 -5.27 -21.98 -4.48
CA GLN A 51 -4.51 -21.33 -5.54
C GLN A 51 -4.37 -19.82 -5.31
N ALA A 52 -5.39 -19.15 -4.77
CA ALA A 52 -5.34 -17.74 -4.39
C ALA A 52 -4.39 -17.51 -3.21
N LEU A 53 -4.37 -18.42 -2.23
CA LEU A 53 -3.43 -18.40 -1.12
C LEU A 53 -1.99 -18.55 -1.61
N LEU A 54 -1.72 -19.52 -2.49
CA LEU A 54 -0.40 -19.69 -3.11
C LEU A 54 0.01 -18.46 -3.93
N SER A 55 -0.93 -17.88 -4.68
CA SER A 55 -0.69 -16.64 -5.45
C SER A 55 -0.40 -15.45 -4.53
N SER A 56 -1.09 -15.36 -3.39
CA SER A 56 -0.87 -14.34 -2.36
C SER A 56 0.50 -14.51 -1.69
N ILE A 57 0.89 -15.74 -1.36
CA ILE A 57 2.23 -16.04 -0.82
C ILE A 57 3.31 -15.64 -1.83
N LEU A 58 3.14 -15.98 -3.11
CA LEU A 58 4.07 -15.59 -4.17
C LEU A 58 4.14 -14.07 -4.33
N ALA A 59 3.00 -13.38 -4.37
CA ALA A 59 2.94 -11.93 -4.50
C ALA A 59 3.56 -11.20 -3.30
N LYS A 60 3.25 -11.63 -2.08
CA LYS A 60 3.86 -11.12 -0.84
C LYS A 60 5.37 -11.34 -0.84
N THR A 61 5.82 -12.52 -1.24
CA THR A 61 7.24 -12.86 -1.31
C THR A 61 7.96 -12.05 -2.38
N ALA A 62 7.35 -11.87 -3.56
CA ALA A 62 7.88 -11.05 -4.64
C ALA A 62 8.04 -9.58 -4.23
N TRP A 63 7.12 -9.06 -3.40
CA TRP A 63 7.23 -7.71 -2.85
C TRP A 63 8.40 -7.58 -1.86
N VAL A 64 8.55 -8.52 -0.92
CA VAL A 64 9.66 -8.53 0.05
C VAL A 64 11.02 -8.67 -0.65
N ARG A 65 11.10 -9.45 -1.72
CA ARG A 65 12.31 -9.65 -2.52
C ARG A 65 12.42 -8.73 -3.72
N ALA A 66 11.59 -7.69 -3.80
CA ALA A 66 11.62 -6.78 -4.93
C ALA A 66 13.02 -6.14 -5.05
N PRO A 67 13.61 -6.10 -6.26
CA PRO A 67 14.84 -5.37 -6.51
C PRO A 67 14.74 -3.93 -6.00
N LEU A 68 15.83 -3.42 -5.43
CA LEU A 68 15.89 -2.05 -4.91
C LEU A 68 15.48 -1.00 -5.96
N SER A 69 15.78 -1.24 -7.24
CA SER A 69 15.38 -0.38 -8.36
C SER A 69 13.86 -0.23 -8.50
N ILE A 70 13.11 -1.34 -8.38
CA ILE A 70 11.64 -1.33 -8.45
C ILE A 70 11.05 -0.60 -7.25
N LEU A 71 11.60 -0.83 -6.05
CA LEU A 71 11.16 -0.12 -4.85
C LEU A 71 11.45 1.38 -4.97
N LYS A 72 12.66 1.74 -5.41
CA LYS A 72 13.06 3.14 -5.62
C LYS A 72 12.16 3.84 -6.63
N ALA A 73 11.88 3.23 -7.78
CA ALA A 73 10.97 3.78 -8.78
C ALA A 73 9.55 3.98 -8.20
N ARG A 74 9.06 3.06 -7.37
CA ARG A 74 7.76 3.21 -6.69
C ARG A 74 7.76 4.35 -5.68
N ILE A 75 8.82 4.49 -4.87
CA ILE A 75 8.99 5.57 -3.89
C ILE A 75 9.10 6.92 -4.60
N GLU A 76 9.90 7.03 -5.67
CA GLU A 76 10.05 8.25 -6.46
C GLU A 76 8.73 8.65 -7.15
N GLY A 77 8.01 7.67 -7.70
CA GLY A 77 6.68 7.89 -8.26
C GLY A 77 5.67 8.39 -7.22
N ALA A 78 5.68 7.81 -6.02
CA ALA A 78 4.84 8.26 -4.91
C ALA A 78 5.23 9.66 -4.42
N SER A 79 6.54 9.95 -4.31
CA SER A 79 7.06 11.26 -3.92
C SER A 79 6.67 12.34 -4.93
N THR A 80 6.76 12.06 -6.23
CA THR A 80 6.34 12.98 -7.29
C THR A 80 4.85 13.30 -7.20
N ARG A 81 4.01 12.26 -7.05
CA ARG A 81 2.56 12.45 -6.87
C ARG A 81 2.25 13.24 -5.59
N LEU A 82 2.95 12.94 -4.50
CA LEU A 82 2.78 13.65 -3.23
C LEU A 82 3.22 15.12 -3.35
N ALA A 83 4.28 15.42 -4.09
CA ALA A 83 4.71 16.80 -4.35
C ALA A 83 3.64 17.61 -5.09
N VAL A 84 3.02 17.01 -6.12
CA VAL A 84 1.89 17.62 -6.84
C VAL A 84 0.72 17.87 -5.89
N LEU A 85 0.29 16.85 -5.13
CA LEU A 85 -0.81 16.98 -4.16
C LEU A 85 -0.51 18.01 -3.07
N SER A 86 0.72 18.02 -2.54
CA SER A 86 1.18 18.96 -1.52
C SER A 86 1.21 20.39 -2.04
N SER A 87 1.56 20.59 -3.31
CA SER A 87 1.50 21.92 -3.94
C SER A 87 0.07 22.48 -3.93
N SER A 88 -0.93 21.63 -4.22
CA SER A 88 -2.35 21.98 -4.24
C SER A 88 -2.99 22.04 -2.85
N LEU A 89 -2.40 21.41 -1.84
CA LEU A 89 -2.91 21.39 -0.46
C LEU A 89 -2.49 22.68 0.28
N THR A 90 -3.38 23.66 0.34
CA THR A 90 -3.09 24.99 0.91
C THR A 90 -3.30 25.09 2.42
N HIS A 91 -4.18 24.27 3.00
CA HIS A 91 -4.64 24.44 4.39
C HIS A 91 -3.86 23.62 5.45
N TRP A 92 -3.03 22.65 5.06
CA TRP A 92 -2.23 21.82 5.99
C TRP A 92 -0.76 22.23 6.07
N LYS A 93 -0.35 23.24 5.29
CA LYS A 93 1.06 23.69 5.26
C LYS A 93 1.47 24.44 6.51
N LYS A 94 0.52 25.04 7.22
CA LYS A 94 0.76 25.81 8.44
C LYS A 94 -0.17 25.29 9.52
N LEU A 95 0.37 25.11 10.73
CA LEU A 95 -0.45 24.79 11.89
C LEU A 95 -1.45 25.94 12.11
N PRO A 96 -2.73 25.62 12.41
CA PRO A 96 -3.70 26.64 12.75
C PRO A 96 -3.20 27.42 13.98
N PRO A 97 -3.47 28.73 14.09
CA PRO A 97 -3.12 29.48 15.28
C PRO A 97 -3.91 28.94 16.49
N LEU A 98 -3.37 29.17 17.69
CA LEU A 98 -4.11 28.87 18.92
C LEU A 98 -5.43 29.67 18.94
N PRO A 99 -6.52 29.08 19.44
CA PRO A 99 -7.79 29.80 19.56
C PRO A 99 -7.64 30.96 20.56
N SER A 100 -8.21 32.11 20.20
CA SER A 100 -8.27 33.24 21.12
C SER A 100 -9.34 32.96 22.19
N LEU A 101 -8.92 32.84 23.45
CA LEU A 101 -9.82 32.50 24.56
C LEU A 101 -10.55 33.73 25.14
N THR A 102 -9.94 34.92 25.02
CA THR A 102 -10.49 36.17 25.54
C THR A 102 -9.91 37.37 24.79
N SER A 103 -10.69 38.42 24.63
CA SER A 103 -10.24 39.73 24.14
C SER A 103 -9.65 40.62 25.24
N GLN A 104 -9.80 40.24 26.52
CA GLN A 104 -9.30 40.99 27.68
C GLN A 104 -8.49 40.09 28.63
N PRO A 105 -7.25 39.74 28.28
CA PRO A 105 -6.44 38.80 29.07
C PRO A 105 -6.18 39.31 30.48
N HIS A 106 -5.92 40.60 30.65
CA HIS A 106 -5.65 41.20 31.97
C HIS A 106 -6.86 41.11 32.90
N GLN A 107 -8.09 41.28 32.38
CA GLN A 107 -9.31 41.17 33.18
C GLN A 107 -9.54 39.72 33.62
N VAL A 108 -9.38 38.76 32.70
CA VAL A 108 -9.54 37.33 33.01
C VAL A 108 -8.52 36.88 34.05
N LEU A 109 -7.26 37.33 33.92
CA LEU A 109 -6.21 37.00 34.89
C LEU A 109 -6.38 37.69 36.25
N ALA A 110 -7.06 38.83 36.29
CA ALA A 110 -7.40 39.55 37.53
C ALA A 110 -8.76 39.17 38.11
N SER A 111 -9.47 38.20 37.50
CA SER A 111 -10.75 37.71 38.00
C SER A 111 -10.58 36.94 39.31
N GLU A 112 -11.69 36.77 40.04
CA GLU A 112 -11.73 35.98 41.27
C GLU A 112 -11.10 34.60 41.04
N PRO A 113 -10.12 34.18 41.87
CA PRO A 113 -9.53 32.86 41.75
C PRO A 113 -10.57 31.78 42.11
N ILE A 114 -10.30 30.56 41.66
CA ILE A 114 -11.12 29.40 42.02
C ILE A 114 -11.11 29.23 43.55
N PRO A 115 -12.28 29.21 44.24
CA PRO A 115 -12.35 28.99 45.67
C PRO A 115 -11.68 27.67 46.08
N PHE A 116 -10.97 27.66 47.21
CA PHE A 116 -10.26 26.45 47.66
C PHE A 116 -11.20 25.26 47.92
N SER A 117 -12.45 25.52 48.28
CA SER A 117 -13.48 24.49 48.46
C SER A 117 -13.71 23.64 47.21
N ASP A 118 -13.51 24.22 46.02
CA ASP A 118 -13.68 23.52 44.73
C ASP A 118 -12.44 22.68 44.37
N LEU A 119 -11.30 22.93 45.02
CA LEU A 119 -10.06 22.17 44.83
C LEU A 119 -10.01 20.92 45.71
N HIS A 120 -10.77 20.90 46.81
CA HIS A 120 -10.88 19.71 47.64
C HIS A 120 -11.86 18.73 46.98
N PRO A 121 -11.48 17.47 46.77
CA PRO A 121 -12.44 16.45 46.38
C PRO A 121 -13.55 16.44 47.44
N SER A 122 -14.78 16.77 47.04
CA SER A 122 -15.93 16.35 47.85
C SER A 122 -15.73 14.86 48.08
N PRO A 123 -15.74 14.35 49.34
CA PRO A 123 -15.72 12.92 49.55
C PRO A 123 -16.86 12.37 48.72
N ALA A 124 -16.49 11.63 47.66
CA ALA A 124 -17.46 10.95 46.82
C ALA A 124 -18.44 10.27 47.78
N PRO A 125 -19.76 10.39 47.61
CA PRO A 125 -20.67 9.58 48.40
C PRO A 125 -20.25 8.14 48.13
N ALA A 126 -19.57 7.55 49.11
CA ALA A 126 -19.23 6.15 49.11
C ALA A 126 -20.57 5.45 49.19
N HIS A 127 -21.16 5.17 48.03
CA HIS A 127 -22.19 4.16 47.94
C HIS A 127 -21.51 2.86 48.37
N PRO A 128 -21.92 2.22 49.48
CA PRO A 128 -21.40 0.92 49.85
C PRO A 128 -21.99 -0.10 48.88
N SER A 129 -21.39 -0.21 47.70
CA SER A 129 -21.60 -1.35 46.83
C SER A 129 -20.75 -2.49 47.39
N HIS A 130 -21.43 -3.54 47.84
CA HIS A 130 -20.91 -4.84 48.27
C HIS A 130 -20.44 -4.95 49.73
N THR A 131 -21.41 -5.12 50.62
CA THR A 131 -21.34 -6.24 51.58
C THR A 131 -22.74 -6.75 51.87
N ALA A 132 -23.17 -7.77 51.15
CA ALA A 132 -24.22 -8.69 51.55
C ALA A 132 -23.74 -10.10 51.18
N GLN A 133 -23.93 -11.00 52.15
CA GLN A 133 -23.42 -12.36 52.26
C GLN A 133 -23.67 -13.26 51.05
#